data_AF-A0A369PZ28-F1
#
_entry.id   AF-A0A369PZ28-F1
#
_cell.length_a   1.000
_cell.length_b   1.000
_cell.length_c   1.000
_cell.angle_alpha   90.00
_cell.angle_beta   90.00
_cell.angle_gamma   90.00
#
_symmetry.space_group_name_H-M   'P 1'
#
loop_
_entity.id
_entity.type
_entity.pdbx_description
1 polymer ?
#
loop_
_entity_poly.entity_id
_entity_poly.type
_entity_poly.pdbx_seq_one_letter_code
_entity_poly.pdbx_strand_id
1 'polypeptide(L)' 'MTTLTVKIDNKKTEKAVKAVLDALGLSYAEDKGIKKAQEPLNNAEQAMFNRLKNSFEQIKLHQEGKIKLRDARELLDEL' A
#
# COMPACT_ATOMS: atom_id res chain seq x y z
N MET A 1 -16.64 7.12 4.10
CA MET A 1 -16.01 6.64 2.86
C MET A 1 -14.59 7.19 2.85
N THR A 2 -13.58 6.33 2.74
CA THR A 2 -12.17 6.72 2.75
C THR A 2 -11.60 6.48 1.36
N THR A 3 -11.08 7.52 0.72
CA THR A 3 -10.53 7.44 -0.65
C THR A 3 -9.01 7.52 -0.57
N LEU A 4 -8.32 6.57 -1.20
CA LEU A 4 -6.85 6.54 -1.25
C LEU A 4 -6.38 6.95 -2.65
N THR A 5 -5.59 8.02 -2.73
CA THR A 5 -4.98 8.47 -3.99
C THR A 5 -3.54 7.98 -4.04
N VAL A 6 -3.21 7.17 -5.05
CA VAL A 6 -1.85 6.64 -5.26
C VAL A 6 -1.28 7.22 -6.54
N LYS A 7 -0.15 7.94 -6.43
CA LYS A 7 0.59 8.43 -7.59
C LYS A 7 1.50 7.31 -8.11
N ILE A 8 1.39 6.99 -9.39
CA ILE A 8 2.18 5.92 -10.03
C ILE A 8 2.97 6.52 -11.19
N ASP A 9 4.28 6.65 -11.02
CA ASP A 9 5.18 7.23 -12.04
C ASP A 9 5.56 6.25 -13.17
N ASN A 10 5.26 4.95 -13.02
CA ASN A 10 5.68 3.91 -13.97
C ASN A 10 4.51 3.12 -14.56
N LYS A 11 4.41 3.12 -15.88
CA LYS A 11 3.36 2.43 -16.67
C LYS A 11 3.29 0.91 -16.43
N LYS A 12 4.40 0.27 -16.04
CA LYS A 12 4.41 -1.16 -15.68
C LYS A 12 3.74 -1.38 -14.32
N THR A 13 4.01 -0.49 -13.36
CA THR A 13 3.43 -0.51 -12.02
C THR A 13 1.95 -0.18 -12.05
N GLU A 14 1.52 0.72 -12.95
CA GLU A 14 0.11 1.07 -13.15
C GLU A 14 -0.75 -0.16 -13.50
N LYS A 15 -0.26 -1.01 -14.42
CA LYS A 15 -0.95 -2.25 -14.80
C LYS A 15 -1.03 -3.25 -13.65
N ALA A 16 0.03 -3.37 -12.87
CA ALA A 16 0.05 -4.27 -11.72
C ALA A 16 -0.93 -3.83 -10.64
N VAL A 17 -1.00 -2.52 -10.35
CA VAL A 17 -1.93 -1.97 -9.37
C VAL A 17 -3.37 -2.14 -9.83
N LYS A 18 -3.68 -1.88 -11.11
CA LYS A 18 -5.03 -2.15 -11.68
C LYS A 18 -5.44 -3.61 -11.53
N ALA A 19 -4.56 -4.54 -11.88
CA ALA A 19 -4.85 -5.98 -11.77
C ALA A 19 -5.12 -6.41 -10.32
N VAL A 20 -4.43 -5.82 -9.35
CA VAL A 20 -4.69 -6.08 -7.92
C VAL A 20 -6.02 -5.48 -7.49
N LEU A 21 -6.33 -4.25 -7.90
CA LEU A 21 -7.60 -3.59 -7.58
C LEU A 21 -8.81 -4.35 -8.18
N ASP A 22 -8.68 -4.83 -9.43
CA ASP A 22 -9.67 -5.66 -10.11
C ASP A 22 -9.85 -7.01 -9.39
N ALA A 23 -8.76 -7.67 -9.00
CA ALA A 23 -8.81 -8.94 -8.26
C ALA A 23 -9.47 -8.79 -6.87
N LEU A 24 -9.39 -7.59 -6.28
CA LEU A 24 -10.01 -7.26 -5.01
C LEU A 24 -11.44 -6.69 -5.16
N GLY A 25 -11.94 -6.51 -6.39
CA GLY A 25 -13.28 -5.98 -6.66
C GLY A 25 -13.47 -4.52 -6.22
N LEU A 26 -12.37 -3.75 -6.14
CA LEU A 26 -12.39 -2.37 -5.66
C LEU A 26 -12.65 -1.41 -6.83
N SER A 27 -13.59 -0.49 -6.64
CA SER A 27 -13.82 0.59 -7.61
C SER A 27 -12.68 1.61 -7.56
N TYR A 28 -12.06 1.89 -8.70
CA TYR A 28 -11.02 2.89 -8.85
C TYR A 28 -11.32 3.81 -10.04
N ALA A 29 -10.81 5.04 -9.98
CA ALA A 29 -10.88 6.00 -11.07
C ALA A 29 -9.47 6.49 -11.41
N GLU A 30 -9.15 6.56 -12.69
CA GLU A 30 -7.92 7.20 -13.17
C GLU A 30 -8.15 8.71 -13.25
N ASP A 31 -7.61 9.45 -12.29
CA ASP A 31 -7.57 10.90 -12.42
C ASP A 31 -6.43 11.31 -13.35
N LYS A 32 -6.77 11.62 -14.61
CA LYS A 32 -5.84 12.19 -15.61
C LYS A 32 -5.71 13.71 -15.46
N GLY A 33 -6.31 14.28 -14.40
CA GLY A 33 -6.35 15.68 -14.09
C GLY A 33 -5.03 16.23 -13.55
N ILE A 34 -4.36 16.98 -14.42
CA ILE A 34 -3.37 18.03 -14.12
C ILE A 34 -2.06 17.52 -13.53
N LYS A 35 -0.98 17.81 -14.28
CA LYS A 35 0.41 17.84 -13.84
C LYS A 35 0.57 18.71 -12.58
N LYS A 36 0.18 18.22 -11.40
CA LYS A 36 0.73 18.73 -10.15
C LYS A 36 2.11 18.11 -10.06
N ALA A 37 3.11 18.93 -10.38
CA ALA A 37 4.52 18.65 -10.14
C ALA A 37 4.67 17.85 -8.85
N GLN A 38 5.46 16.78 -8.87
CA GLN A 38 5.80 15.91 -7.75
C GLN A 38 5.80 16.67 -6.43
N GLU A 39 4.65 16.72 -5.75
CA GLU A 39 4.63 17.13 -4.36
C GLU A 39 5.31 15.99 -3.60
N PRO A 40 6.41 16.28 -2.89
CA PRO A 40 7.08 15.27 -2.10
C PRO A 40 6.06 14.65 -1.15
N LEU A 41 6.10 13.32 -1.00
CA LEU A 41 5.24 12.57 -0.10
C LEU A 41 5.14 13.31 1.23
N ASN A 42 3.93 13.72 1.61
CA ASN A 42 3.70 14.39 2.88
C ASN A 42 4.12 13.44 4.03
N ASN A 43 4.48 13.97 5.20
CA ASN A 43 4.99 13.18 6.33
C ASN A 43 4.08 11.97 6.68
N ALA A 44 2.76 12.16 6.55
CA ALA A 44 1.78 11.09 6.74
C ALA A 44 1.89 9.97 5.69
N GLU A 45 2.11 10.33 4.43
CA GLU A 45 2.25 9.37 3.32
C GLU A 45 3.58 8.61 3.43
N GLN A 46 4.66 9.26 3.85
CA GLN A 46 5.93 8.60 4.15
C GLN A 46 5.82 7.63 5.31
N ALA A 47 5.11 8.01 6.39
CA ALA A 47 4.88 7.13 7.53
C ALA A 47 4.07 5.89 7.11
N MET A 48 3.04 6.07 6.26
CA MET A 48 2.24 4.97 5.75
C MET A 48 3.03 4.04 4.83
N PHE A 49 3.86 4.60 3.94
CA PHE A 49 4.77 3.84 3.08
C PHE A 49 5.77 3.01 3.90
N ASN A 50 6.40 3.61 4.92
CA ASN A 50 7.35 2.91 5.79
C ASN A 50 6.68 1.77 6.57
N ARG A 51 5.45 1.97 7.08
CA ARG A 51 4.68 0.90 7.74
C ARG A 51 4.41 -0.26 6.78
N LEU A 52 3.92 0.04 5.57
CA LEU A 52 3.64 -0.98 4.55
C LEU A 52 4.90 -1.76 4.15
N LYS A 53 6.02 -1.06 3.96
CA LYS A 53 7.31 -1.68 3.64
C LYS A 53 7.75 -2.65 4.75
N ASN A 54 7.69 -2.21 6.01
CA ASN A 54 8.06 -3.04 7.15
C ASN A 54 7.15 -4.27 7.27
N SER A 55 5.84 -4.13 7.03
CA SER A 55 4.92 -5.27 7.01
C SER A 55 5.25 -6.28 5.91
N PHE A 56 5.62 -5.81 4.71
CA PHE A 56 6.05 -6.69 3.62
C PHE A 56 7.32 -7.48 3.97
N GLU A 57 8.29 -6.83 4.61
CA GLU A 57 9.51 -7.51 5.09
C GLU A 57 9.19 -8.57 6.15
N GLN A 58 8.26 -8.28 7.08
CA GLN A 58 7.80 -9.25 8.07
C GLN A 58 7.08 -10.44 7.43
N ILE A 59 6.20 -10.20 6.45
CA ILE A 59 5.51 -11.27 5.71
C ILE A 59 6.54 -12.16 4.99
N LYS A 60 7.56 -11.56 4.39
CA LYS A 60 8.63 -12.30 3.71
C LYS A 60 9.45 -13.16 4.69
N LEU A 61 9.84 -12.60 5.85
CA LEU A 61 10.57 -13.33 6.88
C LEU A 61 9.75 -14.49 7.48
N HIS A 62 8.42 -14.33 7.55
CA HIS A 62 7.51 -15.41 7.95
C HIS A 62 7.42 -16.52 6.90
N GLN A 63 7.34 -16.16 5.62
CA GLN A 63 7.40 -17.14 4.52
C GLN A 63 8.73 -17.90 4.49
N GLU A 64 9.83 -17.26 4.87
CA GLU A 64 11.15 -17.89 5.06
C GLU A 64 11.26 -18.72 6.36
N GLY A 65 10.21 -18.75 7.20
CA GLY A 65 10.17 -19.53 8.44
C GLY A 65 11.01 -18.96 9.59
N LYS A 66 11.53 -17.74 9.45
CA LYS A 66 12.45 -17.11 10.42
C LYS A 66 11.72 -16.40 11.57
N ILE A 67 10.46 -16.02 11.36
CA ILE A 67 9.63 -15.37 12.39
C ILE A 67 8.20 -15.93 12.35
N LYS A 68 7.52 -15.95 13.50
CA LYS A 68 6.06 -16.19 13.59
C LYS A 68 5.35 -14.84 13.48
N LEU A 69 4.35 -14.72 12.61
CA LEU A 69 3.52 -13.51 12.56
C LEU A 69 2.68 -13.46 13.83
N ARG A 70 2.62 -12.30 14.47
CA ARG A 70 1.67 -12.03 15.56
C ARG A 70 0.26 -12.14 15.00
N ASP A 71 -0.63 -12.74 15.78
CA ASP A 71 -2.01 -12.96 15.36
C ASP A 71 -2.70 -11.60 15.18
N ALA A 72 -3.57 -11.48 14.17
CA ALA A 72 -4.29 -10.23 13.91
C ALA A 72 -5.12 -9.77 15.13
N ARG A 73 -5.47 -10.72 16.01
CA ARG A 73 -6.17 -10.44 17.27
C ARG A 73 -5.30 -9.70 18.27
N GLU A 74 -4.02 -10.07 18.40
CA GLU A 74 -3.09 -9.40 19.33
C GLU A 74 -2.81 -7.96 18.91
N LEU A 75 -2.80 -7.68 17.60
CA LEU A 75 -2.61 -6.32 17.08
C LEU A 75 -3.84 -5.42 17.28
N LEU A 76 -5.04 -6.01 17.36
CA LEU A 76 -6.28 -5.27 17.58
C LEU A 76 -6.55 -5.02 19.07
N ASP A 77 -6.02 -5.86 19.96
CA ASP A 77 -6.12 -5.66 21.41
C ASP A 77 -5.16 -4.58 21.95
N GLU A 78 -4.13 -4.18 21.18
CA GLU A 78 -3.19 -3.10 21.53
C GLU A 78 -3.64 -1.68 21.08
N LEU A 79 -4.81 -1.57 20.43
CA LEU A 79 -5.39 -0.32 19.88
C LEU A 79 -6.49 0.26 20.79
#